data_AF-K2G7V5-F1
#
_entry.id   AF-K2G7V5-F1
#
_cell.length_a   1.000
_cell.length_b   1.000
_cell.length_c   1.000
_cell.angle_alpha   90.00
_cell.angle_beta   90.00
_cell.angle_gamma   90.00
#
_symmetry.space_group_name_H-M   'P 1'
#
loop_
_entity.id
_entity.type
_entity.pdbx_description
1 polymer ?
#
loop_
_entity_poly.entity_id
_entity_poly.type
_entity_poly.pdbx_seq_one_letter_code
_entity_poly.pdbx_strand_id
1 'polypeptide(L)'
;MNISRSLQWIKMVGYEEVGFLKMLIMPLLFVFIVMAFINTHSLSKMGKVSMSVIEIFLGMTAIVALIGIGVSLSFNLDTSSLNIWEAETLRFDRLEANLDDLDHQTITERILYGIPSNPFLDFTGSRSTSAVAIVLFSPLTGIALLKLKKDAPTAAQRLEDLMESLQTLVLKLLKMIIQLTPYGVMTLMTK
;
A
#
# COMPACT_ATOMS: atom_id res chain seq x y z
N MET A 1 31.56 -25.87 -5.89
CA MET A 1 31.02 -24.66 -5.22
C MET A 1 29.65 -25.04 -4.66
N ASN A 2 29.45 -24.99 -3.34
CA ASN A 2 28.23 -25.53 -2.69
C ASN A 2 26.97 -24.78 -3.15
N ILE A 3 26.00 -25.52 -3.70
CA ILE A 3 24.70 -25.01 -4.23
C ILE A 3 23.95 -24.17 -3.18
N SER A 4 24.10 -24.51 -1.90
CA SER A 4 23.49 -23.76 -0.78
C SER A 4 24.04 -22.34 -0.61
N ARG A 5 25.33 -22.09 -0.92
CA ARG A 5 25.90 -20.74 -0.88
C ARG A 5 25.40 -19.89 -2.05
N SER A 6 25.39 -20.40 -3.28
CA SER A 6 24.87 -19.66 -4.43
C SER A 6 23.39 -19.29 -4.26
N LEU A 7 22.58 -20.17 -3.66
CA LEU A 7 21.18 -19.87 -3.31
C LEU A 7 21.04 -18.74 -2.28
N GLN A 8 21.97 -18.58 -1.32
CA GLN A 8 21.94 -17.46 -0.37
C GLN A 8 22.25 -16.12 -1.05
N TRP A 9 23.25 -16.08 -1.94
CA TRP A 9 23.58 -14.87 -2.71
C TRP A 9 22.45 -14.47 -3.67
N ILE A 10 21.82 -15.44 -4.34
CA ILE A 10 20.66 -15.19 -5.22
C ILE A 10 19.47 -14.68 -4.41
N LYS A 11 19.19 -15.26 -3.24
CA LYS A 11 18.11 -14.79 -2.35
C LYS A 11 18.35 -13.36 -1.84
N MET A 12 19.58 -13.00 -1.53
CA MET A 12 19.94 -11.65 -1.06
C MET A 12 19.52 -10.57 -2.07
N VAL A 13 19.81 -10.76 -3.36
CA VAL A 13 19.45 -9.82 -4.43
C VAL A 13 17.93 -9.62 -4.55
N GLY A 14 17.13 -10.68 -4.34
CA GLY A 14 15.67 -10.58 -4.37
C GLY A 14 15.04 -9.84 -3.20
N TYR A 15 15.60 -9.99 -1.99
CA TYR A 15 15.11 -9.27 -0.81
C TYR A 15 15.41 -7.76 -0.88
N GLU A 16 16.51 -7.38 -1.54
CA GLU A 16 16.87 -5.98 -1.72
C GLU A 16 15.86 -5.22 -2.59
N GLU A 17 15.31 -5.83 -3.64
CA GLU A 17 14.27 -5.20 -4.47
C GLU A 17 13.02 -4.84 -3.65
N VAL A 18 12.51 -5.78 -2.85
CA VAL A 18 11.34 -5.55 -1.99
C VAL A 18 11.63 -4.45 -0.95
N GLY A 19 12.87 -4.39 -0.43
CA GLY A 19 13.33 -3.33 0.46
C GLY A 19 13.33 -1.96 -0.21
N PHE A 20 13.89 -1.85 -1.42
CA PHE A 20 13.92 -0.62 -2.18
C PHE A 20 12.51 -0.13 -2.55
N LEU A 21 11.61 -1.04 -2.93
CA LEU A 21 10.23 -0.68 -3.22
C LEU A 21 9.51 -0.17 -1.97
N LYS A 22 9.68 -0.84 -0.83
CA LYS A 22 9.11 -0.41 0.47
C LYS A 22 9.60 0.97 0.90
N MET A 23 10.87 1.29 0.68
CA MET A 23 11.44 2.61 0.99
C MET A 23 10.73 3.75 0.24
N LEU A 24 10.32 3.51 -1.00
CA LEU A 24 9.66 4.53 -1.81
C LEU A 24 8.17 4.69 -1.52
N ILE A 25 7.49 3.69 -0.96
CA ILE A 25 6.04 3.73 -0.79
C ILE A 25 5.60 4.95 0.02
N MET A 26 6.23 5.24 1.17
CA MET A 26 5.77 6.32 2.06
C MET A 26 5.96 7.72 1.43
N PRO A 27 7.16 8.09 0.92
CA PRO A 27 7.33 9.39 0.27
C PRO A 27 6.49 9.53 -1.01
N LEU A 28 6.36 8.45 -1.79
CA LEU A 28 5.58 8.44 -3.03
C LEU A 28 4.11 8.72 -2.75
N LEU A 29 3.50 7.99 -1.81
CA LEU A 29 2.09 8.18 -1.45
C LEU A 29 1.79 9.63 -1.05
N PHE A 30 2.63 10.21 -0.18
CA PHE A 30 2.42 11.57 0.28
C PHE A 30 2.46 12.59 -0.87
N VAL A 31 3.56 12.60 -1.63
CA VAL A 31 3.74 13.62 -2.67
C VAL A 31 2.70 13.47 -3.78
N PHE A 32 2.37 12.24 -4.18
CA PHE A 32 1.35 12.02 -5.22
C PHE A 32 -0.04 12.47 -4.79
N ILE A 33 -0.45 12.15 -3.56
CA ILE A 33 -1.77 12.54 -3.08
C ILE A 33 -1.83 14.06 -2.91
N VAL A 34 -0.81 14.69 -2.31
CA VAL A 34 -0.76 16.15 -2.17
C VAL A 34 -0.83 16.83 -3.55
N MET A 35 -0.05 16.38 -4.53
CA MET A 35 -0.08 16.90 -5.91
C MET A 35 -1.42 16.68 -6.61
N ALA A 36 -2.08 15.54 -6.39
CA ALA A 36 -3.41 15.29 -6.92
C ALA A 36 -4.44 16.31 -6.39
N PHE A 37 -4.32 16.68 -5.11
CA PHE A 37 -5.16 17.72 -4.52
C PHE A 37 -4.87 19.11 -5.09
N ILE A 38 -3.60 19.47 -5.20
CA ILE A 38 -3.14 20.76 -5.75
C ILE A 38 -3.61 20.97 -7.20
N ASN A 39 -3.45 19.94 -8.05
CA ASN A 39 -3.73 20.01 -9.49
C ASN A 39 -5.22 19.93 -9.82
N THR A 40 -6.09 19.73 -8.82
CA THR A 40 -7.53 19.65 -9.03
C THR A 40 -8.19 21.00 -8.86
N HIS A 41 -8.83 21.50 -9.93
CA HIS A 41 -9.51 22.80 -9.92
C HIS A 41 -10.76 22.89 -9.03
N SER A 42 -11.28 21.78 -8.49
CA SER A 42 -12.48 21.79 -7.65
C SER A 42 -12.50 20.71 -6.58
N LEU A 43 -12.54 21.13 -5.32
CA LEU A 43 -12.71 20.26 -4.13
C LEU A 43 -14.03 19.46 -4.18
N SER A 44 -15.11 20.05 -4.71
CA SER A 44 -16.42 19.39 -4.86
C SER A 44 -16.35 18.18 -5.80
N LYS A 45 -15.56 18.28 -6.87
CA LYS A 45 -15.34 17.17 -7.81
C LYS A 45 -14.54 16.03 -7.16
N MET A 46 -13.59 16.37 -6.27
CA MET A 46 -12.77 15.38 -5.57
C MET A 46 -13.59 14.43 -4.70
N GLY A 47 -14.55 14.96 -3.94
CA GLY A 47 -15.42 14.14 -3.09
C GLY A 47 -16.25 13.12 -3.89
N LYS A 48 -16.76 13.54 -5.06
CA LYS A 48 -17.51 12.65 -5.97
C LYS A 48 -16.62 11.55 -6.57
N VAL A 49 -15.41 11.89 -6.99
CA VAL A 49 -14.43 10.91 -7.50
C VAL A 49 -14.06 9.91 -6.41
N SER A 50 -13.78 10.38 -5.19
CA SER A 50 -13.47 9.50 -4.06
C SER A 50 -14.61 8.53 -3.75
N MET A 51 -15.86 9.00 -3.75
CA MET A 51 -17.01 8.13 -3.51
C MET A 51 -17.18 7.09 -4.62
N SER A 52 -17.05 7.50 -5.88
CA SER A 52 -17.17 6.59 -7.02
C SER A 52 -16.08 5.51 -7.00
N VAL A 53 -14.85 5.84 -6.60
CA VAL A 53 -13.77 4.85 -6.44
C VAL A 53 -14.11 3.82 -5.36
N ILE A 54 -14.64 4.26 -4.21
CA ILE A 54 -15.04 3.35 -3.12
C ILE A 54 -16.15 2.39 -3.59
N GLU A 55 -17.17 2.92 -4.27
CA GLU A 55 -18.25 2.11 -4.83
C GLU A 55 -17.74 1.06 -5.83
N ILE A 56 -16.83 1.46 -6.73
CA ILE A 56 -16.22 0.55 -7.71
C ILE A 56 -15.38 -0.51 -7.00
N PHE A 57 -14.60 -0.15 -5.99
CA PHE A 57 -13.74 -1.10 -5.26
C PHE A 57 -14.57 -2.11 -4.46
N LEU A 58 -15.60 -1.66 -3.74
CA LEU A 58 -16.50 -2.54 -3.02
C LEU A 58 -17.29 -3.42 -3.97
N GLY A 59 -17.79 -2.85 -5.08
CA GLY A 59 -18.51 -3.59 -6.12
C GLY A 59 -17.63 -4.66 -6.77
N MET A 60 -16.41 -4.33 -7.16
CA MET A 60 -15.46 -5.28 -7.73
C MET A 60 -15.12 -6.39 -6.73
N THR A 61 -14.89 -6.04 -5.46
CA THR A 61 -14.60 -7.01 -4.41
C THR A 61 -15.76 -7.99 -4.22
N ALA A 62 -16.99 -7.49 -4.20
CA ALA A 62 -18.19 -8.33 -4.10
C ALA A 62 -18.31 -9.29 -5.30
N ILE A 63 -18.10 -8.79 -6.53
CA ILE A 63 -18.14 -9.61 -7.75
C ILE A 63 -17.06 -10.70 -7.71
N VAL A 64 -15.82 -10.35 -7.36
CA VAL A 64 -14.71 -11.31 -7.26
C VAL A 64 -14.99 -12.37 -6.19
N ALA A 65 -15.52 -11.97 -5.02
CA ALA A 65 -15.89 -12.91 -3.96
C ALA A 65 -16.96 -13.91 -4.42
N LEU A 66 -18.00 -13.44 -5.13
CA LEU A 66 -19.04 -14.30 -5.70
C LEU A 66 -18.46 -15.29 -6.71
N ILE A 67 -17.56 -14.85 -7.58
CA ILE A 67 -16.87 -15.74 -8.54
C ILE A 67 -16.04 -16.78 -7.78
N GLY A 68 -15.27 -16.36 -6.77
CA GLY A 68 -14.45 -17.27 -5.95
C GLY A 68 -15.28 -18.36 -5.27
N ILE A 69 -16.41 -17.98 -4.66
CA ILE A 69 -17.36 -18.92 -4.05
C ILE A 69 -17.95 -19.85 -5.13
N GLY A 70 -18.37 -19.30 -6.27
CA GLY A 70 -18.95 -20.07 -7.37
C GLY A 70 -17.99 -21.13 -7.93
N VAL A 71 -16.72 -20.77 -8.13
CA VAL A 71 -15.68 -21.71 -8.57
C VAL A 71 -15.43 -22.77 -7.51
N SER A 72 -15.30 -22.38 -6.24
CA SER A 72 -15.06 -23.33 -5.14
C SER A 72 -16.15 -24.39 -5.02
N LEU A 73 -17.41 -23.98 -5.15
CA LEU A 73 -18.55 -24.89 -5.12
C LEU A 73 -18.64 -25.74 -6.39
N SER A 74 -18.39 -25.17 -7.57
CA SER A 74 -18.50 -25.88 -8.85
C SER A 74 -17.48 -27.02 -8.99
N PHE A 75 -16.26 -26.82 -8.48
CA PHE A 75 -15.22 -27.84 -8.49
C PHE A 75 -15.27 -28.79 -7.28
N ASN A 76 -16.28 -28.65 -6.40
CA ASN A 76 -16.39 -29.40 -5.13
C ASN A 76 -15.02 -29.46 -4.42
N LEU A 77 -14.38 -28.31 -4.22
CA LEU A 77 -13.12 -28.23 -3.50
C LEU A 77 -13.38 -28.60 -2.03
N ASP A 78 -13.27 -29.90 -1.75
CA ASP A 78 -13.48 -30.47 -0.43
C ASP A 78 -12.15 -30.56 0.32
N THR A 79 -12.01 -29.75 1.37
CA THR A 79 -10.82 -29.68 2.20
C THR A 79 -10.59 -30.95 3.02
N SER A 80 -11.59 -31.83 3.14
CA SER A 80 -11.50 -33.06 3.92
C SER A 80 -10.57 -34.13 3.31
N SER A 81 -10.25 -34.02 2.01
CA SER A 81 -9.40 -34.98 1.28
C SER A 81 -7.99 -34.46 0.95
N LEU A 82 -7.69 -33.21 1.31
CA LEU A 82 -6.33 -32.67 1.21
C LEU A 82 -5.47 -33.37 2.26
N ASN A 83 -4.42 -34.07 1.84
CA ASN A 83 -3.35 -34.48 2.76
C ASN A 83 -2.61 -33.20 3.19
N ILE A 84 -3.14 -32.51 4.20
CA ILE A 84 -2.57 -31.31 4.79
C ILE A 84 -1.24 -31.73 5.44
N TRP A 85 -0.13 -31.47 4.75
CA TRP A 85 1.20 -31.68 5.30
C TRP A 85 1.40 -30.73 6.49
N GLU A 86 2.22 -31.12 7.47
CA GLU A 86 2.46 -30.41 8.74
C GLU A 86 2.73 -28.88 8.60
N ALA A 87 3.31 -28.47 7.48
CA ALA A 87 3.57 -27.06 7.15
C ALA A 87 2.32 -26.23 6.82
N GLU A 88 1.25 -26.88 6.39
CA GLU A 88 -0.01 -26.27 5.97
C GLU A 88 -0.98 -26.19 7.17
N THR A 89 -0.98 -27.18 8.06
CA THR A 89 -1.66 -27.13 9.38
C THR A 89 -1.14 -25.97 10.23
N LEU A 90 0.18 -25.80 10.31
CA LEU A 90 0.79 -24.65 11.00
C LEU A 90 0.45 -23.29 10.36
N ARG A 91 0.06 -23.26 9.08
CA ARG A 91 -0.43 -22.04 8.42
C ARG A 91 -1.90 -21.80 8.71
N PHE A 92 -2.72 -22.86 8.78
CA PHE A 92 -4.12 -22.78 9.19
C PHE A 92 -4.25 -22.31 10.65
N ASP A 93 -3.49 -22.88 11.57
CA ASP A 93 -3.49 -22.46 12.99
C ASP A 93 -3.11 -20.98 13.14
N ARG A 94 -2.14 -20.51 12.34
CA ARG A 94 -1.79 -19.09 12.30
C ARG A 94 -2.91 -18.25 11.70
N LEU A 95 -3.59 -18.73 10.66
CA LEU A 95 -4.69 -18.00 10.04
C LEU A 95 -5.84 -17.86 11.04
N GLU A 96 -6.20 -18.94 11.74
CA GLU A 96 -7.25 -18.97 12.77
C GLU A 96 -6.90 -18.06 13.95
N ALA A 97 -5.65 -18.10 14.44
CA ALA A 97 -5.18 -17.17 15.48
C ALA A 97 -5.19 -15.70 15.03
N ASN A 98 -4.91 -15.41 13.75
CA ASN A 98 -5.05 -14.05 13.21
C ASN A 98 -6.52 -13.65 13.07
N LEU A 99 -7.44 -14.58 12.77
CA LEU A 99 -8.87 -14.31 12.69
C LEU A 99 -9.44 -13.99 14.07
N ASP A 100 -9.07 -14.73 15.12
CA ASP A 100 -9.45 -14.41 16.51
C ASP A 100 -8.94 -13.01 16.93
N ASP A 101 -7.69 -12.69 16.63
CA ASP A 101 -7.11 -11.37 16.93
C ASP A 101 -7.80 -10.22 16.15
N LEU A 102 -8.38 -10.53 14.97
CA LEU A 102 -9.13 -9.60 14.13
C LEU A 102 -10.60 -9.46 14.56
N ASP A 103 -11.19 -10.48 15.19
CA ASP A 103 -12.57 -10.52 15.72
C ASP A 103 -12.68 -9.77 17.06
N HIS A 104 -11.58 -9.70 17.81
CA HIS A 104 -11.49 -8.89 19.03
C HIS A 104 -11.26 -7.39 18.79
N GLN A 105 -10.91 -6.98 17.57
CA GLN A 105 -10.80 -5.55 17.23
C GLN A 105 -12.12 -5.00 16.71
N THR A 106 -12.73 -4.12 17.50
CA THR A 106 -13.98 -3.48 17.12
C THR A 106 -13.75 -2.62 15.86
N ILE A 107 -14.73 -2.52 14.95
CA ILE A 107 -14.66 -1.64 13.76
C ILE A 107 -14.21 -0.22 14.12
N THR A 108 -14.64 0.28 15.29
CA THR A 108 -14.25 1.57 15.84
C THR A 108 -12.74 1.67 16.12
N GLU A 109 -12.13 0.63 16.68
CA GLU A 109 -10.68 0.61 16.97
C GLU A 109 -9.86 0.60 15.69
N ARG A 110 -10.30 -0.14 14.66
CA ARG A 110 -9.65 -0.13 13.34
C ARG A 110 -9.66 1.26 12.69
N ILE A 111 -10.77 1.98 12.79
CA ILE A 111 -10.85 3.37 12.30
C ILE A 111 -9.92 4.27 13.11
N LEU A 112 -9.88 4.10 14.44
CA LEU A 112 -9.03 4.89 15.33
C LEU A 112 -7.54 4.66 15.05
N TYR A 113 -7.13 3.42 14.76
CA TYR A 113 -5.76 3.06 14.37
C TYR A 113 -5.32 3.63 13.01
N GLY A 114 -6.27 4.02 12.17
CA GLY A 114 -6.01 4.70 10.90
C GLY A 114 -5.70 6.19 11.08
N ILE A 115 -6.13 6.82 12.18
CA ILE A 115 -5.94 8.26 12.38
C ILE A 115 -4.46 8.54 12.75
N PRO A 116 -3.76 9.39 11.98
CA PRO A 116 -2.37 9.73 12.26
C PRO A 116 -2.26 10.52 13.57
N SER A 117 -1.61 9.94 14.58
CA SER A 117 -1.27 10.65 15.83
C SER A 117 -0.06 11.56 15.61
N ASN A 118 0.91 11.08 14.82
CA ASN A 118 2.07 11.84 14.37
C ASN A 118 2.49 11.38 12.96
N PRO A 119 2.10 12.11 11.89
CA PRO A 119 2.35 11.70 10.52
C PRO A 119 3.85 11.62 10.18
N PHE A 120 4.72 12.36 10.89
CA PHE A 120 6.16 12.30 10.68
C PHE A 120 6.77 10.98 11.13
N LEU A 121 6.24 10.38 12.21
CA LEU A 121 6.64 9.03 12.62
C LEU A 121 6.13 7.97 11.64
N ASP A 122 4.98 8.19 11.01
CA ASP A 122 4.45 7.26 10.02
C ASP A 122 5.28 7.20 8.73
N PHE A 123 6.00 8.26 8.36
CA PHE A 123 6.97 8.21 7.26
C PHE A 123 8.10 7.20 7.48
N THR A 124 8.39 6.83 8.74
CA THR A 124 9.41 5.81 9.06
C THR A 124 8.91 4.38 8.85
N GLY A 125 7.60 4.18 8.66
CA GLY A 125 7.00 2.85 8.58
C GLY A 125 7.05 2.08 9.90
N SER A 126 7.12 2.78 11.02
CA SER A 126 7.21 2.19 12.36
C SER A 126 6.01 1.30 12.74
N ARG A 127 4.86 1.49 12.09
CA ARG A 127 3.63 0.74 12.34
C ARG A 127 3.10 0.13 11.04
N SER A 128 2.39 -0.98 11.15
CA SER A 128 1.69 -1.61 10.01
C SER A 128 0.62 -0.70 9.39
N THR A 129 0.06 0.24 10.15
CA THR A 129 -0.96 1.19 9.68
C THR A 129 -0.38 2.50 9.12
N SER A 130 0.94 2.69 9.11
CA SER A 130 1.56 3.96 8.73
C SER A 130 1.24 4.40 7.30
N ALA A 131 1.07 3.47 6.35
CA ALA A 131 0.66 3.80 4.99
C ALA A 131 -0.75 4.43 4.96
N VAL A 132 -1.70 3.85 5.72
CA VAL A 132 -3.07 4.37 5.82
C VAL A 132 -3.07 5.74 6.49
N ALA A 133 -2.28 5.92 7.54
CA ALA A 133 -2.13 7.19 8.24
C ALA A 133 -1.63 8.32 7.32
N ILE A 134 -0.62 8.05 6.47
CA ILE A 134 -0.13 9.00 5.46
C ILE A 134 -1.21 9.31 4.42
N VAL A 135 -1.92 8.29 3.93
CA VAL A 135 -3.01 8.47 2.96
C VAL A 135 -4.14 9.34 3.52
N LEU A 136 -4.40 9.30 4.83
CA LEU A 136 -5.40 10.15 5.48
C LEU A 136 -4.89 11.56 5.77
N PHE A 137 -3.59 11.70 6.09
CA PHE A 137 -2.97 13.00 6.32
C PHE A 137 -2.78 13.83 5.03
N SER A 138 -2.38 13.18 3.93
CA SER A 138 -2.00 13.85 2.68
C SER A 138 -3.12 14.72 2.06
N PRO A 139 -4.39 14.29 2.02
CA PRO A 139 -5.52 15.13 1.60
C PRO A 139 -5.68 16.38 2.46
N LEU A 140 -5.49 16.28 3.79
CA LEU A 140 -5.59 17.43 4.69
C LEU A 140 -4.50 18.46 4.37
N THR A 141 -3.27 18.00 4.11
CA THR A 141 -2.17 18.84 3.66
C THR A 141 -2.46 19.49 2.31
N GLY A 142 -2.98 18.74 1.33
CA GLY A 142 -3.37 19.27 0.03
C GLY A 142 -4.46 20.34 0.12
N ILE A 143 -5.49 20.12 0.96
CA ILE A 143 -6.55 21.10 1.22
C ILE A 143 -5.97 22.36 1.92
N ALA A 144 -5.07 22.18 2.88
CA ALA A 144 -4.43 23.31 3.56
C ALA A 144 -3.60 24.17 2.59
N LEU A 145 -2.87 23.54 1.66
CA LEU A 145 -2.11 24.26 0.64
C LEU A 145 -3.03 24.98 -0.37
N LEU A 146 -4.15 24.37 -0.77
CA LEU A 146 -5.18 25.04 -1.58
C LEU A 146 -5.79 26.26 -0.88
N LYS A 147 -5.97 26.21 0.44
CA LYS A 147 -6.40 27.37 1.23
C LYS A 147 -5.31 28.43 1.30
N LEU A 148 -4.05 28.01 1.52
CA LEU A 148 -2.90 28.90 1.57
C LEU A 148 -2.69 29.69 0.28
N LYS A 149 -3.07 29.16 -0.88
CA LYS A 149 -3.07 29.92 -2.15
C LYS A 149 -3.88 31.22 -2.08
N LYS A 150 -4.94 31.25 -1.28
CA LYS A 150 -5.79 32.43 -1.10
C LYS A 150 -5.17 33.42 -0.12
N ASP A 151 -4.56 32.92 0.95
CA ASP A 151 -4.04 33.75 2.05
C ASP A 151 -2.63 34.29 1.77
N ALA A 152 -1.76 33.48 1.15
CA ALA A 152 -0.36 33.78 0.88
C ALA A 152 0.12 33.13 -0.44
N PRO A 153 -0.23 33.71 -1.61
CA PRO A 153 0.01 33.08 -2.92
C PRO A 153 1.49 32.81 -3.20
N THR A 154 2.39 33.71 -2.80
CA THR A 154 3.84 33.52 -3.01
C THR A 154 4.40 32.36 -2.19
N ALA A 155 3.90 32.14 -0.97
CA ALA A 155 4.32 31.03 -0.14
C ALA A 155 3.74 29.70 -0.65
N ALA A 156 2.48 29.73 -1.11
CA ALA A 156 1.84 28.57 -1.71
C ALA A 156 2.58 28.10 -2.96
N GLN A 157 2.90 29.01 -3.90
CA GLN A 157 3.61 28.66 -5.13
C GLN A 157 4.95 27.98 -4.85
N ARG A 158 5.73 28.48 -3.89
CA ARG A 158 7.02 27.87 -3.50
C ARG A 158 6.86 26.44 -2.99
N LEU A 159 5.80 26.18 -2.23
CA LEU A 159 5.51 24.83 -1.72
C LEU A 159 5.04 23.90 -2.83
N GLU A 160 4.29 24.41 -3.81
CA GLU A 160 3.90 23.63 -4.99
C GLU A 160 5.09 23.22 -5.83
N ASP A 161 5.97 24.18 -6.16
CA ASP A 161 7.19 23.93 -6.94
C ASP A 161 8.09 22.91 -6.22
N LEU A 162 8.16 22.99 -4.88
CA LEU A 162 8.86 22.02 -4.05
C LEU A 162 8.23 20.62 -4.14
N MET A 163 6.90 20.51 -4.02
CA MET A 163 6.19 19.24 -4.12
C MET A 163 6.33 18.62 -5.52
N GLU A 164 6.28 19.41 -6.58
CA GLU A 164 6.50 18.96 -7.95
C GLU A 164 7.93 18.45 -8.16
N SER A 165 8.91 19.17 -7.61
CA SER A 165 10.32 18.77 -7.63
C SER A 165 10.53 17.45 -6.89
N LEU A 166 9.93 17.29 -5.70
CA LEU A 166 9.96 16.04 -4.95
C LEU A 166 9.27 14.91 -5.70
N GLN A 167 8.13 15.17 -6.35
CA GLN A 167 7.41 14.17 -7.13
C GLN A 167 8.29 13.64 -8.26
N THR A 168 8.95 14.55 -8.97
CA THR A 168 9.86 14.23 -10.06
C THR A 168 11.07 13.44 -9.57
N LEU A 169 11.64 13.81 -8.42
CA LEU A 169 12.75 13.08 -7.80
C LEU A 169 12.33 11.64 -7.44
N VAL A 170 11.21 11.48 -6.75
CA VAL A 170 10.70 10.17 -6.33
C VAL A 170 10.35 9.31 -7.56
N LEU A 171 9.77 9.90 -8.60
CA LEU A 171 9.52 9.20 -9.87
C LEU A 171 10.80 8.73 -10.55
N LYS A 172 11.88 9.53 -10.48
CA LYS A 172 13.17 9.13 -11.04
C LYS A 172 13.80 7.98 -10.25
N LEU A 173 13.72 8.02 -8.93
CA LEU A 173 14.13 6.90 -8.07
C LEU A 173 13.32 5.63 -8.35
N LEU A 174 11.99 5.76 -8.50
CA LEU A 174 11.11 4.64 -8.85
C LEU A 174 11.54 3.99 -10.17
N LYS A 175 11.83 4.80 -11.20
CA LYS A 175 12.30 4.28 -12.50
C LYS A 175 13.63 3.53 -12.39
N MET A 176 14.56 3.99 -11.56
CA MET A 176 15.83 3.30 -11.32
C MET A 176 15.59 1.93 -10.66
N ILE A 177 14.65 1.83 -9.72
CA ILE A 177 14.34 0.56 -9.07
C ILE A 177 13.63 -0.40 -10.02
N ILE A 178 12.70 0.09 -10.86
CA ILE A 178 12.01 -0.74 -11.86
C ILE A 178 13.01 -1.36 -12.87
N GLN A 179 14.10 -0.67 -13.18
CA GLN A 179 15.17 -1.24 -14.02
C GLN A 179 15.89 -2.42 -13.35
N LEU A 180 15.83 -2.52 -12.01
CA LEU A 180 16.39 -3.62 -11.23
C LEU A 180 15.41 -4.79 -11.05
N THR A 181 14.10 -4.54 -11.22
CA THR A 181 13.03 -5.57 -11.15
C THR A 181 13.27 -6.85 -11.97
N PRO A 182 13.80 -6.84 -13.22
CA PRO A 182 14.07 -8.10 -13.91
C PRO A 182 15.01 -9.03 -13.14
N TYR A 183 15.94 -8.49 -12.35
CA TYR A 183 16.87 -9.27 -11.54
C TYR A 183 16.21 -9.81 -10.28
N GLY A 184 15.41 -9.01 -9.57
CA GLY A 184 14.75 -9.47 -8.36
C GLY A 184 13.62 -10.46 -8.64
N VAL A 185 12.82 -10.28 -9.70
CA VAL A 185 11.82 -11.27 -10.13
C VAL A 185 12.46 -12.61 -10.49
N MET A 186 13.59 -12.61 -11.20
CA MET A 186 14.33 -13.85 -11.53
C MET A 186 14.73 -14.62 -10.26
N THR A 187 15.20 -13.91 -9.23
CA THR A 187 15.60 -14.54 -7.96
C THR A 187 14.41 -15.07 -7.17
N LEU A 188 13.26 -14.38 -7.20
CA LEU A 188 12.04 -14.80 -6.52
C LEU A 188 11.40 -16.02 -7.18
N MET A 189 11.43 -16.11 -8.52
CA MET A 189 10.89 -17.25 -9.28
C MET A 189 11.76 -18.52 -9.17
N THR A 190 13.03 -18.37 -8.79
CA THR A 190 13.96 -19.51 -8.63
C THR A 190 13.91 -20.11 -7.22
N LYS A 191 13.05 -19.59 -6.33
CA LYS A 191 12.85 -20.07 -4.95
C LYS A 191 11.79 -21.15 -4.89
#